data_AF-A0AAW7QS36-F1
#
_entry.id   AF-A0AAW7QS36-F1
#
_cell.length_a   1.000
_cell.length_b   1.000
_cell.length_c   1.000
_cell.angle_alpha   90.00
_cell.angle_beta   90.00
_cell.angle_gamma   90.00
#
_symmetry.space_group_name_H-M   'P 1'
#
loop_
_entity.id
_entity.type
_entity.pdbx_description
1 polymer ?
#
loop_
_entity_poly.entity_id
_entity_poly.type
_entity_poly.pdbx_seq_one_letter_code
_entity_poly.pdbx_strand_id
1 'polypeptide(L)'
;MSETEPSAPNPRLSRDTWLLIGALTLLGLGVALTFFFSPGSNVNVPPPTGSPLARPPTQGAAYPEATTPAGGVVPTPPAYPVATTPTVDLALTQTSVVLETTALAATVRAEATQTETAVPAYPVPEGTPPTLPTIIPTATLPPPTIPPLPTAPPPPTLPPPPTPTSADLIIDDSPTNPPPPTATPLPTSTPLPTPVPALVLRGSTRWTSDQGPIVLNRDVQLPPGSELIIEPGVEVRLAPGVSIYVDGGRLIALGQPGRPVRFIGATGARWSGIYGRPGGFIALEHTDIRGGGLGGTVLVSEEGGLVVRFSRITDNGGGVLVVDSRLELAQSEIAGNDVPFGAAFEAAYSRGNSVTLVGNRIGGNRLSAGAPMVRIANQNARETLNLTIEGNLFRDGSVNIQLTTNGMLQGTLICNALIGGDLGLSLRSETVQVRPEGGFLMPLRIEQNLFEGHTPVIRPTYLTYGIGRGAASEIALDMRNNWWGHASGPYEPDVNPQGTGDAVGSNITFAPWLTDRPSCVPAP
;
A
#
# COMPACT_ATOMS: atom_id res chain seq x y z
N MET A 1 74.45 50.72 8.87
CA MET A 1 73.82 49.74 9.78
C MET A 1 72.38 50.16 10.00
N SER A 2 71.47 49.19 9.92
CA SER A 2 70.02 49.24 10.17
C SER A 2 69.17 49.12 8.90
N GLU A 3 69.09 47.89 8.39
CA GLU A 3 67.98 47.43 7.55
C GLU A 3 66.70 47.41 8.39
N THR A 4 65.70 48.16 7.96
CA THR A 4 64.31 48.02 8.41
C THR A 4 63.61 47.01 7.51
N GLU A 5 63.29 45.84 8.07
CA GLU A 5 62.39 44.83 7.50
C GLU A 5 60.99 45.42 7.20
N PRO A 6 60.39 45.14 6.03
CA PRO A 6 58.96 45.34 5.84
C PRO A 6 58.15 44.17 6.42
N SER A 7 57.21 44.54 7.29
CA SER A 7 56.18 43.71 7.94
C SER A 7 55.56 42.63 7.05
N ALA A 8 55.56 41.38 7.53
CA ALA A 8 54.78 40.28 6.95
C ALA A 8 53.26 40.57 7.03
N PRO A 9 52.46 40.18 6.03
CA PRO A 9 51.01 40.34 6.08
C PRO A 9 50.39 39.26 6.99
N ASN A 10 49.53 39.68 7.92
CA ASN A 10 48.76 38.79 8.78
C ASN A 10 47.97 37.75 7.96
N PRO A 11 48.03 36.45 8.28
CA PRO A 11 47.27 35.44 7.57
C PRO A 11 45.78 35.63 7.89
N ARG A 12 45.03 36.16 6.91
CA ARG A 12 43.57 36.16 6.97
C ARG A 12 43.09 34.75 6.62
N LEU A 13 42.67 34.02 7.65
CA LEU A 13 41.99 32.73 7.51
C LEU A 13 40.83 32.87 6.51
N SER A 14 40.81 32.00 5.50
CA SER A 14 39.76 32.03 4.47
C SER A 14 38.40 31.68 5.08
N ARG A 15 37.33 32.09 4.40
CA ARG A 15 35.95 31.79 4.82
C ARG A 15 35.74 30.28 5.02
N ASP A 16 36.38 29.47 4.20
CA ASP A 16 36.29 28.01 4.27
C ASP A 16 37.03 27.46 5.49
N THR A 17 38.15 28.07 5.89
CA THR A 17 38.85 27.69 7.12
C THR A 17 38.05 28.07 8.36
N TRP A 18 37.34 29.21 8.35
CA TRP A 18 36.43 29.58 9.42
C TRP A 18 35.22 28.64 9.52
N LEU A 19 34.69 28.20 8.39
CA LEU A 19 33.61 27.21 8.35
C LEU A 19 34.08 25.85 8.89
N LEU A 20 35.31 25.43 8.55
CA LEU A 20 35.90 24.19 9.05
C LEU A 20 36.14 24.24 10.57
N ILE A 21 36.67 25.35 11.09
CA ILE A 21 36.86 25.57 12.53
C ILE A 21 35.52 25.59 13.27
N GLY A 22 34.48 26.21 12.68
CA GLY A 22 33.12 26.19 13.22
C GLY A 22 32.50 24.78 13.24
N ALA A 23 32.71 24.00 12.18
CA ALA A 23 32.21 22.63 12.11
C ALA A 23 32.91 21.71 13.12
N LEU A 24 34.23 21.86 13.31
CA LEU A 24 35.00 21.09 14.28
C LEU A 24 34.65 21.41 15.73
N THR A 25 34.35 22.68 16.03
CA THR A 25 33.91 23.07 17.38
C THR A 25 32.49 22.57 17.68
N LEU A 26 31.58 22.59 16.71
CA LEU A 26 30.23 21.99 16.83
C LEU A 26 30.28 20.46 16.98
N LEU A 27 31.17 19.79 16.25
CA LEU A 27 31.38 18.35 16.40
C LEU A 27 31.92 18.02 17.80
N GLY A 28 32.91 18.79 18.28
CA GLY A 28 33.46 18.63 19.62
C GLY A 28 32.40 18.85 20.73
N LEU A 29 31.54 19.86 20.56
CA LEU A 29 30.42 20.11 21.48
C LEU A 29 29.38 19.00 21.44
N GLY A 30 29.05 18.48 20.26
CA GLY A 30 28.12 17.37 20.07
C GLY A 30 28.62 16.09 20.74
N VAL A 31 29.91 15.78 20.61
CA VAL A 31 30.53 14.64 21.31
C VAL A 31 30.52 14.86 22.82
N ALA A 32 30.86 16.06 23.31
CA ALA A 32 30.82 16.36 24.75
C ALA A 32 29.40 16.22 25.34
N LEU A 33 28.36 16.58 24.59
CA LEU A 33 26.96 16.42 25.01
C LEU A 33 26.54 14.95 25.15
N THR A 34 27.12 14.02 24.39
CA THR A 34 26.83 12.58 24.55
C THR A 34 27.34 11.99 25.88
N PHE A 35 28.39 12.61 26.45
CA PHE A 35 28.91 12.22 27.77
C PHE A 35 28.12 12.85 28.92
N PHE A 36 27.51 14.02 28.72
CA PHE A 36 26.65 14.66 29.73
C PHE A 36 25.22 14.11 29.76
N PHE A 37 24.73 13.52 28.66
CA PHE A 37 23.37 12.97 28.54
C PHE A 37 23.32 11.44 28.36
N SER A 38 24.34 10.71 28.81
CA SER A 38 24.21 9.26 29.00
C SER A 38 23.39 8.97 30.26
N PRO A 39 22.25 8.26 30.19
CA PRO A 39 21.61 7.75 31.39
C PRO A 39 22.49 6.63 31.97
N GLY A 40 23.38 7.02 32.88
CA GLY A 40 24.17 6.11 33.68
C GLY A 40 23.26 5.27 34.57
N SER A 41 23.38 3.95 34.40
CA SER A 41 22.93 2.92 35.33
C SER A 41 23.49 3.22 36.72
N ASN A 42 22.63 3.41 37.71
CA ASN A 42 22.93 3.24 39.14
C ASN A 42 21.62 3.21 39.94
N VAL A 43 20.95 2.04 39.98
CA VAL A 43 20.07 1.72 41.11
C VAL A 43 20.50 0.34 41.62
N ASN A 44 21.10 0.38 42.80
CA ASN A 44 21.44 -0.78 43.60
C ASN A 44 20.14 -1.32 44.21
N VAL A 45 19.57 -2.39 43.67
CA VAL A 45 18.37 -3.05 44.22
C VAL A 45 18.81 -4.34 44.94
N PRO A 46 18.49 -4.51 46.24
CA PRO A 46 18.85 -5.70 46.99
C PRO A 46 18.04 -6.93 46.52
N PRO A 47 18.56 -8.16 46.71
CA PRO A 47 17.91 -9.36 46.19
C PRO A 47 16.61 -9.65 46.95
N PRO A 48 15.51 -10.04 46.28
CA PRO A 48 14.28 -10.41 46.96
C PRO A 48 14.45 -11.80 47.60
N THR A 49 14.49 -11.82 48.92
CA THR A 49 14.12 -12.97 49.75
C THR A 49 12.61 -13.21 49.62
N GLY A 50 12.21 -14.37 49.09
CA GLY A 50 10.82 -14.81 49.04
C GLY A 50 10.70 -16.28 48.61
N SER A 51 10.22 -17.11 49.53
CA SER A 51 10.09 -18.56 49.49
C SER A 51 9.28 -19.13 48.29
N PRO A 52 9.50 -20.40 47.89
CA PRO A 52 8.85 -21.00 46.73
C PRO A 52 7.39 -21.36 47.05
N LEU A 53 6.43 -20.78 46.31
CA LEU A 53 5.08 -21.32 46.22
C LEU A 53 5.07 -22.38 45.12
N ALA A 54 4.96 -23.64 45.53
CA ALA A 54 4.80 -24.79 44.66
C ALA A 54 3.53 -24.65 43.80
N ARG A 55 3.68 -24.68 42.47
CA ARG A 55 2.57 -24.87 41.53
C ARG A 55 2.21 -26.36 41.49
N PRO A 56 0.93 -26.75 41.61
CA PRO A 56 0.54 -28.16 41.56
C PRO A 56 0.75 -28.75 40.15
N PRO A 57 1.06 -30.05 40.02
CA PRO A 57 1.44 -30.67 38.75
C PRO A 57 0.23 -30.78 37.83
N THR A 58 0.34 -30.24 36.61
CA THR A 58 -0.62 -30.49 35.53
C THR A 58 -0.30 -31.86 34.94
N GLN A 59 -1.25 -32.79 35.08
CA GLN A 59 -1.21 -34.11 34.47
C GLN A 59 -0.97 -34.02 32.95
N GLY A 60 0.03 -34.75 32.47
CA GLY A 60 0.15 -35.07 31.05
C GLY A 60 -0.97 -36.02 30.65
N ALA A 61 -1.84 -35.56 29.75
CA ALA A 61 -2.76 -36.44 29.06
C ALA A 61 -2.04 -37.01 27.83
N ALA A 62 -1.80 -38.32 27.86
CA ALA A 62 -1.38 -39.08 26.69
C ALA A 62 -2.51 -39.12 25.64
N TYR A 63 -2.15 -38.96 24.37
CA TYR A 63 -3.07 -39.12 23.23
C TYR A 63 -3.48 -40.59 23.07
N PRO A 64 -4.76 -40.93 22.89
CA PRO A 64 -5.15 -42.28 22.52
C PRO A 64 -5.03 -42.50 21.00
N GLU A 65 -4.42 -43.64 20.65
CA GLU A 65 -4.38 -44.24 19.31
C GLU A 65 -5.76 -44.62 18.78
N ALA A 66 -5.85 -44.69 17.46
CA ALA A 66 -7.03 -45.01 16.67
C ALA A 66 -7.53 -46.45 16.88
N THR A 67 -8.85 -46.60 16.99
CA THR A 67 -9.55 -47.87 16.77
C THR A 67 -10.81 -47.65 15.92
N THR A 68 -10.93 -48.39 14.81
CA THR A 68 -12.19 -48.79 14.15
C THR A 68 -12.51 -50.22 14.62
N PRO A 69 -13.79 -50.70 14.72
CA PRO A 69 -14.66 -50.83 13.53
C PRO A 69 -16.21 -50.83 13.72
N ALA A 70 -16.87 -50.82 12.55
CA ALA A 70 -18.11 -51.51 12.15
C ALA A 70 -19.51 -50.97 12.51
N GLY A 71 -20.22 -50.55 11.45
CA GLY A 71 -21.59 -50.99 11.14
C GLY A 71 -22.74 -50.04 11.49
N GLY A 72 -23.40 -49.47 10.46
CA GLY A 72 -24.74 -48.89 10.64
C GLY A 72 -25.20 -47.87 9.59
N VAL A 73 -25.88 -48.39 8.56
CA VAL A 73 -27.01 -47.80 7.81
C VAL A 73 -26.82 -46.45 7.10
N VAL A 74 -26.90 -46.55 5.76
CA VAL A 74 -27.05 -45.46 4.78
C VAL A 74 -28.45 -44.85 4.84
N PRO A 75 -28.60 -43.51 4.87
CA PRO A 75 -29.77 -42.83 4.33
C PRO A 75 -29.43 -42.16 2.98
N THR A 76 -30.28 -42.45 1.99
CA THR A 76 -30.32 -41.86 0.65
C THR A 76 -30.52 -40.33 0.68
N PRO A 77 -29.88 -39.57 -0.24
CA PRO A 77 -30.03 -38.11 -0.30
C PRO A 77 -31.37 -37.69 -0.93
N PRO A 78 -31.96 -36.55 -0.54
CA PRO A 78 -33.13 -36.01 -1.23
C PRO A 78 -32.75 -35.45 -2.61
N ALA A 79 -33.63 -35.70 -3.58
CA ALA A 79 -33.48 -35.29 -4.98
C ALA A 79 -33.50 -33.77 -5.16
N TYR A 80 -32.57 -33.27 -5.98
CA TYR A 80 -32.54 -31.89 -6.47
C TYR A 80 -33.70 -31.63 -7.44
N PRO A 81 -34.44 -30.50 -7.35
CA PRO A 81 -35.32 -30.08 -8.42
C PRO A 81 -34.51 -29.50 -9.59
N VAL A 82 -34.91 -29.91 -10.79
CA VAL A 82 -34.37 -29.52 -12.10
C VAL A 82 -34.54 -28.01 -12.30
N ALA A 83 -33.47 -27.35 -12.78
CA ALA A 83 -33.44 -25.94 -13.11
C ALA A 83 -34.40 -25.61 -14.27
N THR A 84 -35.39 -24.76 -14.02
CA THR A 84 -36.05 -23.96 -15.05
C THR A 84 -35.29 -22.64 -15.18
N THR A 85 -34.84 -22.33 -16.39
CA THR A 85 -34.17 -21.06 -16.74
C THR A 85 -35.15 -19.89 -16.56
N PRO A 86 -34.90 -18.92 -15.65
CA PRO A 86 -35.63 -17.67 -15.67
C PRO A 86 -35.09 -16.80 -16.80
N THR A 87 -35.96 -16.39 -17.71
CA THR A 87 -35.74 -15.24 -18.58
C THR A 87 -35.54 -14.01 -17.70
N VAL A 88 -34.30 -13.52 -17.63
CA VAL A 88 -33.94 -12.28 -16.94
C VAL A 88 -34.45 -11.12 -17.77
N ASP A 89 -35.39 -10.35 -17.23
CA ASP A 89 -35.82 -9.07 -17.78
C ASP A 89 -34.72 -8.02 -17.52
N LEU A 90 -33.95 -7.68 -18.57
CA LEU A 90 -32.75 -6.84 -18.49
C LEU A 90 -33.02 -5.40 -17.99
N ALA A 91 -34.28 -4.94 -18.00
CA ALA A 91 -34.64 -3.60 -17.54
C ALA A 91 -34.74 -3.49 -16.00
N LEU A 92 -35.12 -4.58 -15.32
CA LEU A 92 -35.33 -4.57 -13.86
C LEU A 92 -34.04 -4.73 -13.06
N THR A 93 -33.02 -5.39 -13.63
CA THR A 93 -31.67 -5.54 -13.05
C THR A 93 -30.86 -4.25 -13.13
N GLN A 94 -30.97 -3.50 -14.24
CA GLN A 94 -30.34 -2.17 -14.36
C GLN A 94 -30.91 -1.16 -13.35
N THR A 95 -32.21 -1.22 -13.07
CA THR A 95 -32.85 -0.33 -12.11
C THR A 95 -32.43 -0.66 -10.67
N SER A 96 -32.25 -1.94 -10.33
CA SER A 96 -31.86 -2.37 -8.98
C SER A 96 -30.37 -2.14 -8.67
N VAL A 97 -29.47 -2.34 -9.62
CA VAL A 97 -28.04 -1.98 -9.47
C VAL A 97 -27.87 -0.46 -9.34
N VAL A 98 -28.58 0.33 -10.14
CA VAL A 98 -28.60 1.79 -9.98
C VAL A 98 -29.23 2.18 -8.65
N LEU A 99 -30.29 1.50 -8.18
CA LEU A 99 -30.89 1.77 -6.88
C LEU A 99 -29.96 1.44 -5.71
N GLU A 100 -29.26 0.30 -5.71
CA GLU A 100 -28.34 -0.09 -4.64
C GLU A 100 -27.11 0.82 -4.61
N THR A 101 -26.53 1.11 -5.78
CA THR A 101 -25.37 2.00 -5.91
C THR A 101 -25.73 3.45 -5.56
N THR A 102 -26.98 3.87 -5.85
CA THR A 102 -27.49 5.20 -5.49
C THR A 102 -27.99 5.25 -4.04
N ALA A 103 -28.45 4.14 -3.46
CA ALA A 103 -28.79 4.02 -2.06
C ALA A 103 -27.53 4.06 -1.18
N LEU A 104 -26.43 3.44 -1.62
CA LEU A 104 -25.11 3.57 -1.00
C LEU A 104 -24.63 5.04 -1.04
N ALA A 105 -24.76 5.69 -2.19
CA ALA A 105 -24.45 7.12 -2.33
C ALA A 105 -25.38 8.02 -1.49
N ALA A 106 -26.64 7.62 -1.28
CA ALA A 106 -27.58 8.32 -0.40
C ALA A 106 -27.28 8.10 1.09
N THR A 107 -26.77 6.94 1.49
CA THR A 107 -26.29 6.72 2.87
C THR A 107 -25.08 7.59 3.17
N VAL A 108 -24.15 7.72 2.22
CA VAL A 108 -22.99 8.64 2.33
C VAL A 108 -23.44 10.10 2.52
N ARG A 109 -24.54 10.53 1.89
CA ARG A 109 -25.13 11.86 2.12
C ARG A 109 -25.78 11.99 3.51
N ALA A 110 -26.40 10.94 4.03
CA ALA A 110 -27.09 10.98 5.32
C ALA A 110 -26.11 11.06 6.51
N GLU A 111 -24.97 10.40 6.44
CA GLU A 111 -23.94 10.44 7.48
C GLU A 111 -23.14 11.76 7.45
N ALA A 112 -22.87 12.33 6.27
CA ALA A 112 -22.20 13.63 6.14
C ALA A 112 -23.03 14.82 6.63
N THR A 113 -24.34 14.66 6.78
CA THR A 113 -25.26 15.74 7.22
C THR A 113 -25.53 15.70 8.73
N GLN A 114 -25.10 14.67 9.46
CA GLN A 114 -25.26 14.58 10.91
C GLN A 114 -24.09 15.23 11.68
N THR A 115 -23.87 16.52 11.47
CA THR A 115 -23.09 17.33 12.44
C THR A 115 -23.60 18.75 12.51
N GLU A 116 -24.85 18.93 12.93
CA GLU A 116 -25.29 20.22 13.45
C GLU A 116 -26.29 19.99 14.57
N THR A 117 -25.79 19.86 15.80
CA THR A 117 -26.60 20.02 17.00
C THR A 117 -25.88 21.02 17.90
N ALA A 118 -26.52 22.18 18.05
CA ALA A 118 -26.04 23.30 18.83
C ALA A 118 -25.84 22.92 20.30
N VAL A 119 -24.67 23.23 20.85
CA VAL A 119 -24.36 23.11 22.28
C VAL A 119 -24.47 24.51 22.91
N PRO A 120 -25.17 24.68 24.05
CA PRO A 120 -25.34 25.98 24.69
C PRO A 120 -24.06 26.48 25.35
N ALA A 121 -23.84 27.79 25.26
CA ALA A 121 -22.65 28.50 25.74
C ALA A 121 -22.51 28.52 27.27
N TYR A 122 -21.30 28.25 27.76
CA TYR A 122 -20.85 28.62 29.11
C TYR A 122 -19.53 29.39 29.03
N PRO A 123 -19.26 30.33 29.96
CA PRO A 123 -18.22 31.36 29.80
C PRO A 123 -16.81 30.84 30.09
N VAL A 124 -15.85 31.32 29.30
CA VAL A 124 -14.41 31.05 29.39
C VAL A 124 -13.72 32.10 30.27
N PRO A 125 -12.84 31.72 31.22
CA PRO A 125 -11.85 32.63 31.77
C PRO A 125 -10.60 32.68 30.88
N GLU A 126 -10.15 33.89 30.61
CA GLU A 126 -9.08 34.28 29.71
C GLU A 126 -7.70 33.75 30.15
N GLY A 127 -6.99 33.06 29.25
CA GLY A 127 -5.63 32.56 29.45
C GLY A 127 -4.94 32.34 28.10
N THR A 128 -3.72 32.85 27.97
CA THR A 128 -2.95 33.06 26.73
C THR A 128 -2.58 31.74 26.01
N PRO A 129 -2.67 31.65 24.66
CA PRO A 129 -2.44 30.41 23.93
C PRO A 129 -0.94 30.05 23.78
N PRO A 130 -0.54 28.76 23.89
CA PRO A 130 0.80 28.33 23.52
C PRO A 130 0.97 28.21 22.00
N THR A 131 2.17 28.59 21.53
CA THR A 131 2.59 28.59 20.12
C THR A 131 2.82 27.17 19.56
N LEU A 132 2.33 26.97 18.34
CA LEU A 132 2.40 25.75 17.53
C LEU A 132 3.85 25.41 17.09
N PRO A 133 4.30 24.13 17.15
CA PRO A 133 5.55 23.73 16.51
C PRO A 133 5.40 23.53 15.00
N THR A 134 6.28 24.20 14.24
CA THR A 134 6.48 24.10 12.80
C THR A 134 7.23 22.81 12.43
N ILE A 135 6.70 22.04 11.48
CA ILE A 135 7.34 20.84 10.90
C ILE A 135 8.16 21.28 9.66
N ILE A 136 9.43 20.89 9.58
CA ILE A 136 10.33 21.08 8.43
C ILE A 136 10.72 19.68 7.91
N PRO A 137 10.78 19.45 6.57
CA PRO A 137 10.85 18.12 5.95
C PRO A 137 12.16 17.36 6.21
N THR A 138 12.05 16.05 6.47
CA THR A 138 13.19 15.13 6.58
C THR A 138 13.65 14.66 5.19
N ALA A 139 14.97 14.73 4.98
CA ALA A 139 15.68 14.29 3.80
C ALA A 139 15.87 12.76 3.72
N THR A 140 15.87 12.28 2.49
CA THR A 140 16.06 10.91 1.98
C THR A 140 17.42 10.30 2.35
N LEU A 141 17.45 9.01 2.71
CA LEU A 141 18.66 8.19 2.79
C LEU A 141 19.02 7.58 1.43
N PRO A 142 20.32 7.33 1.14
CA PRO A 142 20.80 6.87 -0.17
C PRO A 142 20.63 5.35 -0.34
N PRO A 143 20.60 4.85 -1.60
CA PRO A 143 20.44 3.42 -1.89
C PRO A 143 21.73 2.62 -1.61
N PRO A 144 21.63 1.30 -1.36
CA PRO A 144 22.79 0.45 -1.08
C PRO A 144 23.60 0.12 -2.33
N THR A 145 24.93 0.03 -2.15
CA THR A 145 25.95 -0.21 -3.17
C THR A 145 25.97 -1.69 -3.63
N ILE A 146 25.85 -1.94 -4.94
CA ILE A 146 26.04 -3.26 -5.56
C ILE A 146 27.51 -3.39 -6.02
N PRO A 147 28.22 -4.51 -5.75
CA PRO A 147 29.58 -4.72 -6.28
C PRO A 147 29.56 -4.98 -7.80
N PRO A 148 30.57 -4.50 -8.56
CA PRO A 148 30.55 -4.59 -10.03
C PRO A 148 30.88 -6.00 -10.56
N LEU A 149 30.18 -6.39 -11.64
CA LEU A 149 30.47 -7.56 -12.47
C LEU A 149 31.60 -7.23 -13.48
N PRO A 150 32.46 -8.19 -13.92
CA PRO A 150 33.58 -7.90 -14.81
C PRO A 150 33.13 -7.47 -16.21
N THR A 151 33.68 -6.36 -16.69
CA THR A 151 33.42 -5.78 -18.03
C THR A 151 34.29 -6.41 -19.12
N ALA A 152 33.68 -6.70 -20.27
CA ALA A 152 34.36 -7.08 -21.51
C ALA A 152 35.08 -5.86 -22.16
N PRO A 153 36.14 -6.08 -22.98
CA PRO A 153 36.95 -4.99 -23.53
C PRO A 153 36.24 -4.22 -24.66
N PRO A 154 36.53 -2.91 -24.82
CA PRO A 154 35.90 -2.05 -25.82
C PRO A 154 36.51 -2.20 -27.24
N PRO A 155 35.78 -1.84 -28.32
CA PRO A 155 36.30 -1.83 -29.68
C PRO A 155 37.22 -0.62 -29.95
N PRO A 156 38.11 -0.70 -30.96
CA PRO A 156 39.17 0.31 -31.18
C PRO A 156 38.64 1.64 -31.71
N THR A 157 39.21 2.73 -31.19
CA THR A 157 38.96 4.13 -31.56
C THR A 157 39.82 4.58 -32.75
N LEU A 158 39.25 5.43 -33.62
CA LEU A 158 39.95 6.07 -34.74
C LEU A 158 40.97 7.13 -34.24
N PRO A 159 42.07 7.38 -35.00
CA PRO A 159 43.14 8.27 -34.56
C PRO A 159 42.78 9.78 -34.64
N PRO A 160 43.39 10.62 -33.80
CA PRO A 160 43.15 12.07 -33.77
C PRO A 160 43.83 12.82 -34.93
N PRO A 161 43.34 14.02 -35.31
CA PRO A 161 43.94 14.84 -36.37
C PRO A 161 45.29 15.46 -35.94
N PRO A 162 46.19 15.77 -36.90
CA PRO A 162 47.55 16.22 -36.59
C PRO A 162 47.62 17.66 -36.07
N THR A 163 48.61 17.87 -35.19
CA THR A 163 49.01 19.13 -34.56
C THR A 163 49.62 20.12 -35.57
N PRO A 164 49.24 21.42 -35.58
CA PRO A 164 49.89 22.42 -36.43
C PRO A 164 51.35 22.65 -35.98
N THR A 165 52.26 22.69 -36.95
CA THR A 165 53.70 22.89 -36.74
C THR A 165 54.03 24.38 -36.66
N SER A 166 54.97 24.72 -35.79
CA SER A 166 55.50 26.07 -35.53
C SER A 166 56.23 26.64 -36.76
N ALA A 167 55.53 27.39 -37.61
CA ALA A 167 56.15 28.18 -38.69
C ALA A 167 55.59 29.60 -38.88
N ASP A 168 54.56 30.04 -38.15
CA ASP A 168 53.98 31.39 -38.31
C ASP A 168 53.95 32.18 -36.99
N LEU A 169 55.06 32.19 -36.24
CA LEU A 169 55.25 33.09 -35.09
C LEU A 169 56.05 34.32 -35.54
N ILE A 170 55.37 35.29 -36.15
CA ILE A 170 55.83 36.69 -36.15
C ILE A 170 55.22 37.33 -34.90
N ILE A 171 56.09 37.76 -33.98
CA ILE A 171 55.71 38.53 -32.79
C ILE A 171 55.55 40.00 -33.24
N ASP A 172 54.32 40.47 -33.32
CA ASP A 172 53.99 41.90 -33.38
C ASP A 172 53.77 42.39 -31.94
N ASP A 173 54.67 43.25 -31.44
CA ASP A 173 54.66 43.84 -30.09
C ASP A 173 53.88 45.17 -30.08
N SER A 174 52.65 45.13 -30.60
CA SER A 174 51.72 46.26 -30.62
C SER A 174 50.60 46.02 -29.60
N PRO A 175 50.27 46.98 -28.71
CA PRO A 175 49.20 46.80 -27.72
C PRO A 175 47.82 46.90 -28.40
N THR A 176 47.32 45.78 -28.94
CA THR A 176 45.94 45.70 -29.42
C THR A 176 45.03 45.24 -28.28
N ASN A 177 44.18 46.16 -27.79
CA ASN A 177 43.08 45.84 -26.89
C ASN A 177 42.24 44.69 -27.47
N PRO A 178 41.97 43.60 -26.72
CA PRO A 178 41.11 42.53 -27.21
C PRO A 178 39.67 43.06 -27.42
N PRO A 179 38.97 42.63 -28.49
CA PRO A 179 37.59 43.04 -28.71
C PRO A 179 36.68 42.51 -27.58
N PRO A 180 35.62 43.24 -27.23
CA PRO A 180 34.70 42.81 -26.18
C PRO A 180 34.06 41.46 -26.56
N PRO A 181 33.79 40.58 -25.59
CA PRO A 181 33.26 39.25 -25.85
C PRO A 181 31.93 39.35 -26.59
N THR A 182 31.84 38.69 -27.75
CA THR A 182 30.58 38.52 -28.47
C THR A 182 29.59 37.79 -27.57
N ALA A 183 28.46 38.44 -27.25
CA ALA A 183 27.42 37.83 -26.44
C ALA A 183 26.88 36.59 -27.16
N THR A 184 27.09 35.41 -26.58
CA THR A 184 26.40 34.17 -26.97
C THR A 184 24.89 34.41 -26.79
N PRO A 185 24.04 34.17 -27.81
CA PRO A 185 22.60 34.31 -27.63
C PRO A 185 22.15 33.34 -26.54
N LEU A 186 21.49 33.88 -25.52
CA LEU A 186 20.86 33.13 -24.44
C LEU A 186 19.89 32.11 -25.08
N PRO A 187 19.89 30.82 -24.66
CA PRO A 187 18.93 29.85 -25.18
C PRO A 187 17.52 30.41 -24.98
N THR A 188 16.80 30.60 -26.08
CA THR A 188 15.40 31.03 -26.04
C THR A 188 14.63 29.98 -25.25
N SER A 189 14.06 30.38 -24.11
CA SER A 189 13.20 29.51 -23.32
C SER A 189 12.13 28.92 -24.23
N THR A 190 12.14 27.60 -24.41
CA THR A 190 11.04 26.91 -25.07
C THR A 190 9.78 27.27 -24.29
N PRO A 191 8.74 27.83 -24.92
CA PRO A 191 7.52 28.18 -24.19
C PRO A 191 6.98 26.91 -23.53
N LEU A 192 6.73 26.97 -22.23
CA LEU A 192 6.06 25.90 -21.51
C LEU A 192 4.76 25.59 -22.27
N PRO A 193 4.49 24.31 -22.63
CA PRO A 193 3.29 23.98 -23.39
C PRO A 193 2.07 24.53 -22.65
N THR A 194 1.26 25.30 -23.38
CA THR A 194 0.00 25.86 -22.85
C THR A 194 -0.85 24.71 -22.32
N PRO A 195 -1.27 24.71 -21.04
CA PRO A 195 -2.09 23.65 -20.49
C PRO A 195 -3.37 23.50 -21.32
N VAL A 196 -3.65 22.30 -21.83
CA VAL A 196 -4.92 22.03 -22.49
C VAL A 196 -6.00 22.04 -21.40
N PRO A 197 -7.02 22.91 -21.49
CA PRO A 197 -8.06 22.97 -20.46
C PRO A 197 -8.80 21.64 -20.37
N ALA A 198 -9.01 21.17 -19.14
CA ALA A 198 -9.75 19.95 -18.85
C ALA A 198 -11.19 20.02 -19.42
N LEU A 199 -11.72 18.86 -19.81
CA LEU A 199 -13.12 18.66 -20.14
C LEU A 199 -13.93 18.58 -18.85
N VAL A 200 -14.69 19.62 -18.53
CA VAL A 200 -15.56 19.63 -17.34
C VAL A 200 -16.95 19.12 -17.72
N LEU A 201 -17.36 17.98 -17.14
CA LEU A 201 -18.69 17.41 -17.34
C LEU A 201 -19.62 17.90 -16.23
N ARG A 202 -20.67 18.67 -16.57
CA ARG A 202 -21.61 19.25 -15.61
C ARG A 202 -22.98 18.58 -15.74
N GLY A 203 -23.71 18.49 -14.63
CA GLY A 203 -25.01 17.81 -14.59
C GLY A 203 -24.86 16.29 -14.84
N SER A 204 -25.90 15.67 -15.40
CA SER A 204 -25.90 14.25 -15.74
C SER A 204 -25.48 14.05 -17.20
N THR A 205 -24.34 13.40 -17.42
CA THR A 205 -23.81 13.02 -18.73
C THR A 205 -23.89 11.52 -18.89
N ARG A 206 -24.31 11.04 -20.06
CA ARG A 206 -24.34 9.61 -20.40
C ARG A 206 -23.41 9.32 -21.57
N TRP A 207 -22.57 8.31 -21.42
CA TRP A 207 -21.79 7.72 -22.51
C TRP A 207 -22.38 6.38 -22.89
N THR A 208 -22.65 6.23 -24.17
CA THR A 208 -23.34 5.06 -24.74
C THR A 208 -22.48 4.41 -25.82
N SER A 209 -22.67 3.11 -26.06
CA SER A 209 -21.77 2.36 -26.97
C SER A 209 -21.83 2.82 -28.43
N ASP A 210 -22.95 3.40 -28.84
CA ASP A 210 -23.20 4.03 -30.14
C ASP A 210 -22.41 5.33 -30.35
N GLN A 211 -21.89 5.91 -29.28
CA GLN A 211 -20.96 7.05 -29.33
C GLN A 211 -19.49 6.60 -29.40
N GLY A 212 -19.23 5.29 -29.32
CA GLY A 212 -17.91 4.71 -29.08
C GLY A 212 -17.02 4.54 -30.34
N PRO A 213 -15.68 4.48 -30.16
CA PRO A 213 -14.98 4.62 -28.88
C PRO A 213 -14.93 6.09 -28.40
N ILE A 214 -15.13 6.31 -27.10
CA ILE A 214 -15.00 7.62 -26.47
C ILE A 214 -13.50 7.92 -26.32
N VAL A 215 -12.99 8.94 -27.00
CA VAL A 215 -11.56 9.29 -26.96
C VAL A 215 -11.33 10.53 -26.09
N LEU A 216 -10.50 10.38 -25.06
CA LEU A 216 -10.12 11.44 -24.14
C LEU A 216 -8.67 11.87 -24.41
N ASN A 217 -8.50 13.08 -24.93
CA ASN A 217 -7.19 13.67 -25.25
C ASN A 217 -6.73 14.75 -24.26
N ARG A 218 -7.52 14.96 -23.21
CA ARG A 218 -7.31 15.92 -22.12
C ARG A 218 -8.00 15.39 -20.88
N ASP A 219 -7.60 15.92 -19.73
CA ASP A 219 -8.19 15.53 -18.46
C ASP A 219 -9.70 15.75 -18.44
N VAL A 220 -10.42 14.90 -17.71
CA VAL A 220 -11.86 15.03 -17.48
C VAL A 220 -12.07 15.37 -16.02
N GLN A 221 -12.94 16.35 -15.73
CA GLN A 221 -13.30 16.72 -14.38
C GLN A 221 -14.81 16.61 -14.17
N LEU A 222 -15.19 15.92 -13.10
CA LEU A 222 -16.56 15.78 -12.62
C LEU A 222 -16.68 16.57 -11.31
N PRO A 223 -17.10 17.85 -11.35
CA PRO A 223 -17.25 18.71 -10.16
C PRO A 223 -18.44 18.29 -9.28
N PRO A 224 -18.64 18.94 -8.11
CA PRO A 224 -19.74 18.60 -7.20
C PRO A 224 -21.11 18.67 -7.87
N GLY A 225 -21.93 17.64 -7.63
CA GLY A 225 -23.27 17.52 -8.20
C GLY A 225 -23.33 17.07 -9.67
N SER A 226 -22.18 16.79 -10.31
CA SER A 226 -22.14 16.15 -11.62
C SER A 226 -22.21 14.62 -11.51
N GLU A 227 -22.68 13.99 -12.57
CA GLU A 227 -22.78 12.54 -12.69
C GLU A 227 -22.44 12.12 -14.12
N LEU A 228 -21.48 11.21 -14.25
CA LEU A 228 -21.17 10.53 -15.50
C LEU A 228 -21.61 9.07 -15.39
N ILE A 229 -22.55 8.67 -16.23
CA ILE A 229 -23.00 7.29 -16.36
C ILE A 229 -22.43 6.73 -17.66
N ILE A 230 -21.72 5.61 -17.56
CA ILE A 230 -21.13 4.91 -18.70
C ILE A 230 -21.87 3.58 -18.85
N GLU A 231 -22.53 3.41 -19.99
CA GLU A 231 -23.37 2.25 -20.27
C GLU A 231 -22.57 1.00 -20.67
N PRO A 232 -23.19 -0.21 -20.62
CA PRO A 232 -22.51 -1.44 -20.97
C PRO A 232 -21.85 -1.42 -22.36
N GLY A 233 -20.61 -1.90 -22.42
CA GLY A 233 -19.87 -2.07 -23.67
C GLY A 233 -19.20 -0.80 -24.20
N VAL A 234 -19.24 0.32 -23.47
CA VAL A 234 -18.48 1.52 -23.84
C VAL A 234 -16.98 1.28 -23.66
N GLU A 235 -16.21 1.69 -24.67
CA GLU A 235 -14.76 1.76 -24.63
C GLU A 235 -14.32 3.22 -24.53
N VAL A 236 -13.57 3.54 -23.48
CA VAL A 236 -12.96 4.83 -23.20
C VAL A 236 -11.46 4.73 -23.46
N ARG A 237 -10.97 5.43 -24.48
CA ARG A 237 -9.55 5.49 -24.86
C ARG A 237 -8.91 6.75 -24.31
N LEU A 238 -7.93 6.60 -23.43
CA LEU A 238 -7.25 7.72 -22.78
C LEU A 238 -5.87 7.94 -23.41
N ALA A 239 -5.60 9.18 -23.83
CA ALA A 239 -4.28 9.57 -24.31
C ALA A 239 -3.23 9.55 -23.17
N PRO A 240 -1.93 9.50 -23.49
CA PRO A 240 -0.87 9.48 -22.49
C PRO A 240 -0.99 10.66 -21.51
N GLY A 241 -0.84 10.38 -20.22
CA GLY A 241 -0.95 11.38 -19.15
C GLY A 241 -2.36 11.86 -18.82
N VAL A 242 -3.40 11.48 -19.56
CA VAL A 242 -4.78 11.91 -19.29
C VAL A 242 -5.31 11.29 -17.99
N SER A 243 -5.99 12.11 -17.20
CA SER A 243 -6.62 11.76 -15.92
C SER A 243 -8.14 11.94 -15.97
N ILE A 244 -8.86 11.16 -15.16
CA ILE A 244 -10.27 11.43 -14.83
C ILE A 244 -10.33 11.83 -13.36
N TYR A 245 -10.75 13.06 -13.07
CA TYR A 245 -10.92 13.60 -11.73
C TYR A 245 -12.40 13.59 -11.33
N VAL A 246 -12.74 12.87 -10.28
CA VAL A 246 -14.07 12.84 -9.67
C VAL A 246 -14.02 13.69 -8.40
N ASP A 247 -14.34 14.97 -8.54
CA ASP A 247 -14.14 16.02 -7.54
C ASP A 247 -15.49 16.43 -6.95
N GLY A 248 -15.99 15.65 -5.97
CA GLY A 248 -17.36 15.77 -5.45
C GLY A 248 -18.47 15.27 -6.41
N GLY A 249 -18.10 14.81 -7.61
CA GLY A 249 -19.01 14.23 -8.60
C GLY A 249 -19.21 12.72 -8.44
N ARG A 250 -19.91 12.11 -9.40
CA ARG A 250 -20.16 10.66 -9.46
C ARG A 250 -19.71 10.09 -10.80
N LEU A 251 -18.86 9.07 -10.77
CA LEU A 251 -18.51 8.24 -11.93
C LEU A 251 -19.14 6.85 -11.75
N ILE A 252 -20.04 6.48 -12.65
CA ILE A 252 -20.78 5.22 -12.57
C ILE A 252 -20.58 4.45 -13.89
N ALA A 253 -19.76 3.42 -13.87
CA ALA A 253 -19.54 2.51 -15.00
C ALA A 253 -20.35 1.23 -14.81
N LEU A 254 -21.38 1.06 -15.64
CA LEU A 254 -22.37 -0.01 -15.54
C LEU A 254 -22.10 -1.08 -16.61
N GLY A 255 -20.96 -1.76 -16.52
CA GLY A 255 -20.65 -2.87 -17.41
C GLY A 255 -21.56 -4.08 -17.18
N GLN A 256 -21.52 -5.03 -18.12
CA GLN A 256 -22.16 -6.34 -18.00
C GLN A 256 -21.13 -7.45 -18.31
N PRO A 257 -21.33 -8.71 -17.87
CA PRO A 257 -20.38 -9.79 -18.11
C PRO A 257 -19.98 -9.98 -19.58
N GLY A 258 -20.93 -9.81 -20.51
CA GLY A 258 -20.69 -9.90 -21.95
C GLY A 258 -20.36 -8.57 -22.64
N ARG A 259 -20.53 -7.44 -21.93
CA ARG A 259 -20.35 -6.08 -22.45
C ARG A 259 -19.71 -5.21 -21.35
N PRO A 260 -18.45 -5.47 -20.97
CA PRO A 260 -17.82 -4.71 -19.92
C PRO A 260 -17.56 -3.26 -20.39
N VAL A 261 -17.52 -2.33 -19.44
CA VAL A 261 -16.97 -0.99 -19.70
C VAL A 261 -15.44 -1.10 -19.69
N ARG A 262 -14.76 -0.42 -20.62
CA ARG A 262 -13.30 -0.52 -20.75
C ARG A 262 -12.64 0.85 -20.68
N PHE A 263 -11.72 1.04 -19.74
CA PHE A 263 -10.78 2.16 -19.71
C PHE A 263 -9.42 1.66 -20.19
N ILE A 264 -8.98 2.11 -21.36
CA ILE A 264 -7.75 1.62 -21.99
C ILE A 264 -6.87 2.76 -22.51
N GLY A 265 -5.56 2.55 -22.52
CA GLY A 265 -4.61 3.49 -23.14
C GLY A 265 -4.76 3.56 -24.66
N ALA A 266 -4.72 4.76 -25.23
CA ALA A 266 -4.98 4.99 -26.65
C ALA A 266 -3.80 4.62 -27.57
N THR A 267 -2.56 4.67 -27.07
CA THR A 267 -1.33 4.60 -27.90
C THR A 267 -0.25 3.67 -27.34
N GLY A 268 -0.56 2.90 -26.30
CA GLY A 268 0.39 2.03 -25.59
C GLY A 268 1.23 2.75 -24.52
N ALA A 269 1.45 4.06 -24.65
CA ALA A 269 1.95 4.87 -23.53
C ALA A 269 0.88 5.03 -22.44
N ARG A 270 1.33 5.06 -21.18
CA ARG A 270 0.41 5.04 -20.02
C ARG A 270 -0.40 6.32 -19.91
N TRP A 271 -1.72 6.18 -19.74
CA TRP A 271 -2.54 7.26 -19.20
C TRP A 271 -2.34 7.37 -17.68
N SER A 272 -2.84 8.43 -17.07
CA SER A 272 -2.55 8.72 -15.66
C SER A 272 -3.36 7.82 -14.72
N GLY A 273 -4.62 8.14 -14.46
CA GLY A 273 -5.44 7.40 -13.51
C GLY A 273 -6.85 7.99 -13.36
N ILE A 274 -7.67 7.29 -12.58
CA ILE A 274 -8.98 7.75 -12.13
C ILE A 274 -8.84 8.16 -10.67
N TYR A 275 -9.12 9.44 -10.38
CA TYR A 275 -8.87 10.05 -9.08
C TYR A 275 -10.18 10.54 -8.47
N GLY A 276 -10.71 9.76 -7.53
CA GLY A 276 -11.75 10.18 -6.59
C GLY A 276 -11.15 11.08 -5.53
N ARG A 277 -11.51 12.37 -5.58
CA ARG A 277 -11.14 13.38 -4.59
C ARG A 277 -12.24 13.54 -3.54
N PRO A 278 -12.02 14.29 -2.44
CA PRO A 278 -13.00 14.41 -1.37
C PRO A 278 -14.45 14.66 -1.84
N GLY A 279 -15.37 13.85 -1.33
CA GLY A 279 -16.80 13.84 -1.72
C GLY A 279 -17.10 13.15 -3.05
N GLY A 280 -16.10 12.68 -3.79
CA GLY A 280 -16.26 11.93 -5.04
C GLY A 280 -16.74 10.50 -4.80
N PHE A 281 -17.51 9.98 -5.75
CA PHE A 281 -18.00 8.60 -5.71
C PHE A 281 -17.72 7.88 -7.03
N ILE A 282 -17.05 6.73 -6.94
CA ILE A 282 -16.71 5.88 -8.09
C ILE A 282 -17.36 4.51 -7.90
N ALA A 283 -18.19 4.11 -8.86
CA ALA A 283 -18.76 2.77 -8.93
C ALA A 283 -18.42 2.11 -10.26
N LEU A 284 -17.77 0.95 -10.19
CA LEU A 284 -17.32 0.17 -11.32
C LEU A 284 -17.93 -1.22 -11.25
N GLU A 285 -18.79 -1.54 -12.20
CA GLU A 285 -19.38 -2.88 -12.36
C GLU A 285 -18.93 -3.46 -13.70
N HIS A 286 -18.42 -4.69 -13.71
CA HIS A 286 -17.89 -5.35 -14.90
C HIS A 286 -17.01 -4.42 -15.75
N THR A 287 -16.01 -3.81 -15.12
CA THR A 287 -15.14 -2.82 -15.75
C THR A 287 -13.72 -3.38 -15.92
N ASP A 288 -13.13 -3.18 -17.09
CA ASP A 288 -11.71 -3.42 -17.34
C ASP A 288 -10.93 -2.09 -17.30
N ILE A 289 -9.87 -2.02 -16.50
CA ILE A 289 -8.93 -0.89 -16.44
C ILE A 289 -7.54 -1.39 -16.84
N ARG A 290 -7.00 -0.89 -17.98
CA ARG A 290 -5.68 -1.27 -18.50
C ARG A 290 -4.86 -0.09 -19.02
N GLY A 291 -3.54 -0.23 -18.95
CA GLY A 291 -2.60 0.74 -19.52
C GLY A 291 -2.58 2.11 -18.83
N GLY A 292 -3.10 2.23 -17.61
CA GLY A 292 -3.03 3.43 -16.79
C GLY A 292 -1.81 3.43 -15.87
N GLY A 293 -1.80 4.32 -14.88
CA GLY A 293 -0.79 4.35 -13.83
C GLY A 293 0.53 5.00 -14.23
N LEU A 294 0.53 6.06 -15.04
CA LEU A 294 1.78 6.79 -15.37
C LEU A 294 2.52 7.28 -14.10
N GLY A 295 1.77 7.68 -13.06
CA GLY A 295 2.32 8.21 -11.80
C GLY A 295 2.53 7.19 -10.68
N GLY A 296 2.37 5.88 -10.93
CA GLY A 296 2.49 4.86 -9.88
C GLY A 296 1.18 4.45 -9.19
N THR A 297 0.06 5.10 -9.54
CA THR A 297 -1.30 4.74 -9.07
C THR A 297 -2.29 4.88 -10.23
N VAL A 298 -3.21 3.92 -10.38
CA VAL A 298 -4.20 3.94 -11.48
C VAL A 298 -5.60 4.30 -11.02
N LEU A 299 -5.94 4.02 -9.77
CA LEU A 299 -7.25 4.30 -9.18
C LEU A 299 -7.06 4.81 -7.75
N VAL A 300 -7.67 5.96 -7.46
CA VAL A 300 -7.64 6.60 -6.15
C VAL A 300 -9.06 6.90 -5.68
N SER A 301 -9.32 6.73 -4.40
CA SER A 301 -10.48 7.32 -3.72
C SER A 301 -10.04 7.92 -2.39
N GLU A 302 -10.22 9.22 -2.24
CA GLU A 302 -9.91 10.01 -1.04
C GLU A 302 -11.19 10.62 -0.48
N GLU A 303 -11.48 10.39 0.81
CA GLU A 303 -12.62 10.95 1.54
C GLU A 303 -13.96 10.86 0.76
N GLY A 304 -14.22 9.71 0.15
CA GLY A 304 -15.35 9.49 -0.74
C GLY A 304 -15.89 8.06 -0.67
N GLY A 305 -16.25 7.49 -1.82
CA GLY A 305 -16.69 6.11 -1.92
C GLY A 305 -16.18 5.40 -3.17
N LEU A 306 -15.69 4.18 -2.98
CA LEU A 306 -15.23 3.31 -4.05
C LEU A 306 -15.94 1.96 -3.97
N VAL A 307 -16.70 1.65 -5.03
CA VAL A 307 -17.34 0.36 -5.25
C VAL A 307 -16.78 -0.25 -6.52
N VAL A 308 -16.21 -1.44 -6.42
CA VAL A 308 -15.64 -2.18 -7.55
C VAL A 308 -16.12 -3.62 -7.49
N ARG A 309 -16.94 -4.01 -8.46
CA ARG A 309 -17.58 -5.33 -8.54
C ARG A 309 -17.29 -5.98 -9.89
N PHE A 310 -16.95 -7.27 -9.87
CA PHE A 310 -16.71 -8.07 -11.09
C PHE A 310 -15.75 -7.45 -12.11
N SER A 311 -14.80 -6.66 -11.63
CA SER A 311 -13.96 -5.80 -12.46
C SER A 311 -12.51 -6.28 -12.46
N ARG A 312 -11.75 -5.86 -13.47
CA ARG A 312 -10.34 -6.21 -13.64
C ARG A 312 -9.50 -4.96 -13.75
N ILE A 313 -8.52 -4.84 -12.86
CA ILE A 313 -7.52 -3.78 -12.87
C ILE A 313 -6.19 -4.45 -13.17
N THR A 314 -5.83 -4.50 -14.47
CA THR A 314 -4.73 -5.32 -14.97
C THR A 314 -3.82 -4.55 -15.92
N ASP A 315 -2.56 -4.93 -16.01
CA ASP A 315 -1.58 -4.35 -16.96
C ASP A 315 -1.43 -2.82 -16.82
N ASN A 316 -1.47 -2.32 -15.58
CA ASN A 316 -1.29 -0.91 -15.26
C ASN A 316 0.10 -0.64 -14.64
N GLY A 317 0.48 0.64 -14.63
CA GLY A 317 1.70 1.14 -14.01
C GLY A 317 1.58 1.56 -12.56
N GLY A 318 0.53 1.13 -11.87
CA GLY A 318 0.26 1.55 -10.52
C GLY A 318 -0.79 0.72 -9.82
N GLY A 319 -0.85 0.87 -8.50
CA GLY A 319 -1.81 0.19 -7.64
C GLY A 319 -3.13 0.95 -7.50
N VAL A 320 -3.94 0.46 -6.57
CA VAL A 320 -5.18 1.11 -6.11
C VAL A 320 -4.94 1.69 -4.72
N LEU A 321 -5.29 2.95 -4.53
CA LEU A 321 -5.15 3.66 -3.26
C LEU A 321 -6.51 4.14 -2.76
N VAL A 322 -6.81 3.83 -1.50
CA VAL A 322 -8.04 4.23 -0.82
C VAL A 322 -7.65 4.93 0.48
N VAL A 323 -8.13 6.15 0.66
CA VAL A 323 -7.88 6.95 1.87
C VAL A 323 -9.21 7.45 2.40
N ASP A 324 -9.52 7.14 3.66
CA ASP A 324 -10.72 7.62 4.37
C ASP A 324 -12.03 7.47 3.57
N SER A 325 -12.09 6.48 2.68
CA SER A 325 -13.24 6.25 1.79
C SER A 325 -13.96 4.97 2.14
N ARG A 326 -15.29 4.99 2.03
CA ARG A 326 -16.08 3.76 2.09
C ARG A 326 -15.68 2.86 0.93
N LEU A 327 -15.30 1.62 1.23
CA LEU A 327 -14.71 0.70 0.27
C LEU A 327 -15.50 -0.61 0.19
N GLU A 328 -15.89 -0.95 -1.03
CA GLU A 328 -16.33 -2.29 -1.40
C GLU A 328 -15.59 -2.75 -2.65
N LEU A 329 -14.77 -3.79 -2.50
CA LEU A 329 -14.12 -4.51 -3.60
C LEU A 329 -14.64 -5.96 -3.56
N ALA A 330 -15.40 -6.36 -4.57
CA ALA A 330 -16.01 -7.68 -4.61
C ALA A 330 -15.81 -8.38 -5.95
N GLN A 331 -15.50 -9.68 -5.90
CA GLN A 331 -15.39 -10.56 -7.05
C GLN A 331 -14.54 -9.99 -8.20
N SER A 332 -13.51 -9.23 -7.83
CA SER A 332 -12.69 -8.45 -8.75
C SER A 332 -11.24 -8.92 -8.74
N GLU A 333 -10.48 -8.49 -9.75
CA GLU A 333 -9.10 -8.91 -9.98
C GLU A 333 -8.17 -7.70 -10.03
N ILE A 334 -7.06 -7.76 -9.28
CA ILE A 334 -5.95 -6.81 -9.34
C ILE A 334 -4.67 -7.60 -9.60
N ALA A 335 -4.23 -7.68 -10.85
CA ALA A 335 -3.14 -8.55 -11.26
C ALA A 335 -2.33 -8.01 -12.43
N GLY A 336 -1.07 -8.42 -12.56
CA GLY A 336 -0.21 -8.03 -13.68
C GLY A 336 0.15 -6.54 -13.69
N ASN A 337 -0.11 -5.80 -12.61
CA ASN A 337 0.26 -4.40 -12.52
C ASN A 337 1.72 -4.26 -12.09
N ASP A 338 2.37 -3.24 -12.60
CA ASP A 338 3.72 -2.84 -12.28
C ASP A 338 3.68 -1.63 -11.35
N VAL A 339 3.85 -1.88 -10.05
CA VAL A 339 3.61 -0.93 -8.98
C VAL A 339 4.95 -0.51 -8.37
N PRO A 340 5.52 0.64 -8.82
CA PRO A 340 6.85 1.07 -8.39
C PRO A 340 6.89 1.52 -6.92
N PHE A 341 5.75 1.89 -6.33
CA PHE A 341 5.67 2.42 -4.97
C PHE A 341 4.46 1.83 -4.23
N GLY A 342 4.66 1.41 -2.99
CA GLY A 342 3.57 0.94 -2.13
C GLY A 342 3.03 -0.43 -2.53
N ALA A 343 1.83 -0.73 -2.05
CA ALA A 343 1.16 -2.00 -2.26
C ALA A 343 0.39 -2.03 -3.60
N ALA A 344 0.08 -3.22 -4.12
CA ALA A 344 -0.84 -3.32 -5.27
C ALA A 344 -2.24 -2.78 -4.92
N PHE A 345 -2.65 -2.99 -3.67
CA PHE A 345 -3.86 -2.42 -3.11
C PHE A 345 -3.57 -1.86 -1.72
N GLU A 346 -3.88 -0.60 -1.50
CA GLU A 346 -3.69 0.08 -0.23
C GLU A 346 -4.95 0.78 0.23
N ALA A 347 -5.34 0.54 1.49
CA ALA A 347 -6.42 1.25 2.14
C ALA A 347 -5.95 1.82 3.49
N ALA A 348 -6.02 3.13 3.67
CA ALA A 348 -5.55 3.83 4.86
C ALA A 348 -6.66 4.68 5.47
N TYR A 349 -6.84 4.57 6.78
CA TYR A 349 -7.95 5.17 7.50
C TYR A 349 -7.45 5.94 8.72
N SER A 350 -7.55 7.26 8.64
CA SER A 350 -7.49 8.16 9.80
C SER A 350 -8.88 8.39 10.41
N ARG A 351 -9.95 8.00 9.71
CA ARG A 351 -11.34 8.06 10.18
C ARG A 351 -12.05 6.73 9.92
N GLY A 352 -12.85 6.31 10.90
CA GLY A 352 -13.56 5.05 11.02
C GLY A 352 -14.43 4.82 9.81
N ASN A 353 -14.21 3.67 9.19
CA ASN A 353 -14.83 3.25 7.95
C ASN A 353 -14.92 1.72 7.95
N SER A 354 -15.51 1.18 6.89
CA SER A 354 -15.50 -0.26 6.63
C SER A 354 -14.68 -0.59 5.39
N VAL A 355 -13.88 -1.63 5.48
CA VAL A 355 -13.18 -2.26 4.35
C VAL A 355 -13.86 -3.58 4.05
N THR A 356 -14.51 -3.67 2.89
CA THR A 356 -15.09 -4.92 2.39
C THR A 356 -14.29 -5.42 1.20
N LEU A 357 -13.59 -6.54 1.38
CA LEU A 357 -12.89 -7.29 0.33
C LEU A 357 -13.50 -8.69 0.27
N VAL A 358 -14.30 -9.00 -0.76
CA VAL A 358 -14.98 -10.30 -0.85
C VAL A 358 -14.74 -10.99 -2.19
N GLY A 359 -14.22 -12.21 -2.19
CA GLY A 359 -14.11 -13.02 -3.40
C GLY A 359 -13.12 -12.51 -4.45
N ASN A 360 -12.16 -11.66 -4.05
CA ASN A 360 -11.23 -11.03 -4.99
C ASN A 360 -10.00 -11.90 -5.28
N ARG A 361 -9.32 -11.61 -6.38
CA ARG A 361 -8.02 -12.18 -6.74
C ARG A 361 -6.99 -11.06 -6.86
N ILE A 362 -6.04 -11.00 -5.92
CA ILE A 362 -5.00 -9.96 -5.88
C ILE A 362 -3.63 -10.65 -5.84
N GLY A 363 -2.93 -10.68 -6.98
CA GLY A 363 -1.73 -11.52 -7.16
C GLY A 363 -0.96 -11.17 -8.42
N GLY A 364 0.29 -11.63 -8.53
CA GLY A 364 1.07 -11.45 -9.76
C GLY A 364 1.33 -9.98 -10.13
N ASN A 365 1.35 -9.07 -9.15
CA ASN A 365 1.73 -7.68 -9.35
C ASN A 365 3.23 -7.54 -9.08
N ARG A 366 3.94 -6.80 -9.93
CA ARG A 366 5.36 -6.49 -9.73
C ARG A 366 5.47 -5.33 -8.76
N LEU A 367 6.04 -5.56 -7.60
CA LEU A 367 6.16 -4.58 -6.52
C LEU A 367 7.61 -4.17 -6.28
N SER A 368 7.79 -3.00 -5.65
CA SER A 368 9.07 -2.64 -5.04
C SER A 368 9.47 -3.64 -3.95
N ALA A 369 10.79 -3.80 -3.73
CA ALA A 369 11.31 -4.73 -2.74
C ALA A 369 10.76 -4.40 -1.34
N GLY A 370 10.25 -5.42 -0.64
CA GLY A 370 9.67 -5.27 0.69
C GLY A 370 8.21 -4.76 0.71
N ALA A 371 7.62 -4.40 -0.43
CA ALA A 371 6.23 -3.97 -0.46
C ALA A 371 5.23 -5.15 -0.38
N PRO A 372 4.15 -5.01 0.42
CA PRO A 372 3.11 -6.03 0.52
C PRO A 372 2.17 -5.98 -0.69
N MET A 373 1.49 -7.09 -0.99
CA MET A 373 0.43 -7.10 -2.02
C MET A 373 -0.75 -6.24 -1.61
N VAL A 374 -1.21 -6.41 -0.37
CA VAL A 374 -2.31 -5.67 0.22
C VAL A 374 -1.85 -5.02 1.51
N ARG A 375 -2.07 -3.72 1.64
CA ARG A 375 -1.90 -2.99 2.91
C ARG A 375 -3.22 -2.38 3.36
N ILE A 376 -3.60 -2.64 4.61
CA ILE A 376 -4.73 -1.98 5.25
C ILE A 376 -4.24 -1.35 6.55
N ALA A 377 -4.43 -0.04 6.70
CA ALA A 377 -3.93 0.72 7.83
C ALA A 377 -5.08 1.43 8.57
N ASN A 378 -5.21 1.17 9.88
CA ASN A 378 -5.94 2.04 10.80
C ASN A 378 -4.92 2.97 11.49
N GLN A 379 -4.91 4.23 11.11
CA GLN A 379 -3.96 5.23 11.61
C GLN A 379 -4.49 5.97 12.84
N ASN A 380 -5.73 5.73 13.25
CA ASN A 380 -6.37 6.42 14.36
C ASN A 380 -6.48 5.52 15.59
N ALA A 381 -5.89 5.97 16.69
CA ALA A 381 -5.85 5.19 17.94
C ALA A 381 -7.18 5.11 18.70
N ARG A 382 -8.18 5.90 18.31
CA ARG A 382 -9.47 6.01 19.00
C ARG A 382 -10.62 5.41 18.22
N GLU A 383 -10.41 5.08 16.96
CA GLU A 383 -11.44 4.62 16.07
C GLU A 383 -11.24 3.16 15.69
N THR A 384 -12.35 2.46 15.52
CA THR A 384 -12.36 1.07 15.13
C THR A 384 -12.52 0.97 13.62
N LEU A 385 -11.64 0.20 12.97
CA LEU A 385 -11.77 -0.14 11.56
C LEU A 385 -12.49 -1.48 11.40
N ASN A 386 -13.60 -1.47 10.67
CA ASN A 386 -14.40 -2.67 10.41
C ASN A 386 -13.89 -3.37 9.16
N LEU A 387 -13.52 -4.64 9.28
CA LEU A 387 -12.96 -5.46 8.21
C LEU A 387 -13.92 -6.59 7.86
N THR A 388 -14.19 -6.76 6.57
CA THR A 388 -14.83 -7.96 6.01
C THR A 388 -13.95 -8.43 4.86
N ILE A 389 -13.03 -9.34 5.16
CA ILE A 389 -12.07 -9.87 4.20
C ILE A 389 -12.36 -11.36 4.05
N GLU A 390 -13.15 -11.72 3.05
CA GLU A 390 -13.70 -13.06 2.93
C GLU A 390 -13.55 -13.67 1.54
N GLY A 391 -13.13 -14.94 1.46
CA GLY A 391 -13.12 -15.67 0.20
C GLY A 391 -12.12 -15.16 -0.84
N ASN A 392 -11.13 -14.35 -0.46
CA ASN A 392 -10.17 -13.75 -1.39
C ASN A 392 -8.96 -14.66 -1.60
N LEU A 393 -8.33 -14.52 -2.77
CA LEU A 393 -7.01 -15.06 -3.08
C LEU A 393 -6.00 -13.92 -3.11
N PHE A 394 -4.99 -14.00 -2.23
CA PHE A 394 -3.83 -13.12 -2.20
C PHE A 394 -2.59 -13.93 -2.52
N ARG A 395 -1.78 -13.42 -3.45
CA ARG A 395 -0.59 -14.16 -3.91
C ARG A 395 0.61 -13.25 -4.09
N ASP A 396 1.79 -13.78 -3.73
CA ASP A 396 3.10 -13.13 -3.89
C ASP A 396 3.27 -11.86 -3.02
N GLY A 397 4.24 -11.02 -3.38
CA GLY A 397 4.69 -9.84 -2.62
C GLY A 397 5.55 -10.19 -1.40
N SER A 398 6.04 -9.17 -0.70
CA SER A 398 6.78 -9.42 0.55
C SER A 398 5.86 -9.96 1.65
N VAL A 399 4.63 -9.45 1.67
CA VAL A 399 3.55 -9.93 2.53
C VAL A 399 2.28 -10.01 1.70
N ASN A 400 1.50 -11.08 1.80
CA ASN A 400 0.21 -11.12 1.08
C ASN A 400 -0.74 -10.06 1.64
N ILE A 401 -0.94 -10.02 2.97
CA ILE A 401 -1.73 -9.00 3.65
C ILE A 401 -0.94 -8.41 4.82
N GLN A 402 -0.73 -7.10 4.77
CA GLN A 402 -0.18 -6.33 5.88
C GLN A 402 -1.27 -5.45 6.50
N LEU A 403 -1.58 -5.73 7.77
CA LEU A 403 -2.42 -4.90 8.62
C LEU A 403 -1.52 -4.02 9.49
N THR A 404 -1.77 -2.71 9.49
CA THR A 404 -1.13 -1.77 10.43
C THR A 404 -2.22 -1.11 11.25
N THR A 405 -2.04 -1.01 12.57
CA THR A 405 -3.09 -0.44 13.41
C THR A 405 -2.59 0.35 14.60
N ASN A 406 -3.18 1.54 14.75
CA ASN A 406 -3.03 2.40 15.92
C ASN A 406 -4.22 2.25 16.87
N GLY A 407 -5.36 1.78 16.35
CA GLY A 407 -6.62 1.55 17.08
C GLY A 407 -7.11 0.11 16.97
N MET A 408 -8.41 -0.09 17.21
CA MET A 408 -9.02 -1.43 17.13
C MET A 408 -9.28 -1.83 15.67
N LEU A 409 -9.07 -3.10 15.37
CA LEU A 409 -9.59 -3.75 14.17
C LEU A 409 -10.68 -4.73 14.61
N GLN A 410 -11.79 -4.79 13.89
CA GLN A 410 -12.85 -5.76 14.16
C GLN A 410 -13.43 -6.35 12.89
N GLY A 411 -14.10 -7.49 13.02
CA GLY A 411 -14.80 -8.15 11.92
C GLY A 411 -14.18 -9.48 11.54
N THR A 412 -13.99 -9.74 10.24
CA THR A 412 -13.65 -11.06 9.71
C THR A 412 -12.50 -11.04 8.72
N LEU A 413 -11.67 -12.07 8.81
CA LEU A 413 -10.64 -12.43 7.85
C LEU A 413 -10.75 -13.94 7.67
N ILE A 414 -11.66 -14.39 6.79
CA ILE A 414 -12.15 -15.79 6.76
C ILE A 414 -12.14 -16.37 5.35
N CYS A 415 -11.84 -17.66 5.20
CA CYS A 415 -11.89 -18.35 3.91
C CYS A 415 -10.99 -17.74 2.83
N ASN A 416 -9.91 -17.06 3.22
CA ASN A 416 -8.94 -16.50 2.26
C ASN A 416 -7.82 -17.50 1.96
N ALA A 417 -7.28 -17.43 0.75
CA ALA A 417 -6.03 -18.07 0.37
C ALA A 417 -4.91 -17.03 0.40
N LEU A 418 -3.86 -17.27 1.19
CA LEU A 418 -2.65 -16.48 1.27
C LEU A 418 -1.50 -17.39 0.81
N ILE A 419 -1.00 -17.15 -0.40
CA ILE A 419 -0.11 -18.08 -1.10
C ILE A 419 1.17 -17.38 -1.57
N GLY A 420 2.32 -17.95 -1.23
CA GLY A 420 3.62 -17.48 -1.70
C GLY A 420 4.02 -16.11 -1.17
N GLY A 421 5.17 -15.60 -1.62
CA GLY A 421 5.76 -14.39 -1.03
C GLY A 421 6.51 -14.68 0.27
N ASP A 422 7.00 -13.64 0.96
CA ASP A 422 7.89 -13.85 2.12
C ASP A 422 7.14 -14.08 3.44
N LEU A 423 5.87 -13.70 3.52
CA LEU A 423 4.99 -13.81 4.68
C LEU A 423 3.51 -13.77 4.25
N GLY A 424 2.65 -14.59 4.85
CA GLY A 424 1.21 -14.56 4.55
C GLY A 424 0.51 -13.34 5.17
N LEU A 425 0.27 -13.40 6.47
CA LEU A 425 -0.34 -12.31 7.23
C LEU A 425 0.69 -11.61 8.13
N SER A 426 0.79 -10.29 8.02
CA SER A 426 1.52 -9.45 8.97
C SER A 426 0.55 -8.51 9.68
N LEU A 427 0.62 -8.45 11.01
CA LEU A 427 -0.04 -7.42 11.79
C LEU A 427 0.99 -6.62 12.59
N ARG A 428 1.02 -5.31 12.37
CA ARG A 428 1.88 -4.36 13.04
C ARG A 428 1.06 -3.35 13.81
N SER A 429 1.57 -2.91 14.95
CA SER A 429 0.92 -1.89 15.76
C SER A 429 1.91 -0.82 16.20
N GLU A 430 1.59 0.45 15.96
CA GLU A 430 2.43 1.57 16.38
C GLU A 430 2.10 2.02 17.82
N THR A 431 1.07 1.42 18.43
CA THR A 431 0.62 1.71 19.79
C THR A 431 0.52 0.44 20.61
N VAL A 432 0.80 0.54 21.93
CA VAL A 432 0.70 -0.62 22.81
C VAL A 432 -0.79 -0.94 23.04
N GLN A 433 -1.29 -1.96 22.35
CA GLN A 433 -2.64 -2.49 22.52
C GLN A 433 -2.63 -3.56 23.62
N VAL A 434 -2.55 -3.15 24.90
CA VAL A 434 -2.65 -4.07 26.05
C VAL A 434 -3.80 -3.70 26.96
N ARG A 435 -4.55 -4.72 27.38
CA ARG A 435 -5.59 -4.59 28.42
C ARG A 435 -4.89 -4.55 29.78
N PRO A 436 -5.37 -3.76 30.77
CA PRO A 436 -4.82 -3.79 32.14
C PRO A 436 -4.81 -5.18 32.79
N GLU A 437 -5.65 -6.09 32.28
CA GLU A 437 -5.91 -7.44 32.79
C GLU A 437 -5.31 -8.55 31.91
N GLY A 438 -4.53 -8.21 30.87
CA GLY A 438 -3.80 -9.19 30.05
C GLY A 438 -4.61 -9.98 29.01
N GLY A 439 -5.85 -9.57 28.71
CA GLY A 439 -6.74 -10.25 27.75
C GLY A 439 -6.73 -9.67 26.32
N PHE A 440 -7.03 -10.53 25.34
CA PHE A 440 -7.09 -10.27 23.89
C PHE A 440 -7.97 -9.06 23.50
N LEU A 441 -7.43 -8.03 22.86
CA LEU A 441 -8.13 -6.75 22.60
C LEU A 441 -8.78 -6.62 21.22
N MET A 442 -8.46 -7.48 20.25
CA MET A 442 -8.84 -7.27 18.86
C MET A 442 -9.96 -8.20 18.42
N PRO A 443 -11.23 -7.75 18.34
CA PRO A 443 -12.37 -8.59 17.91
C PRO A 443 -12.37 -8.86 16.39
N LEU A 444 -11.23 -9.30 15.86
CA LEU A 444 -11.03 -9.73 14.49
C LEU A 444 -10.99 -11.26 14.46
N ARG A 445 -11.96 -11.88 13.79
CA ARG A 445 -12.05 -13.33 13.65
C ARG A 445 -11.23 -13.79 12.45
N ILE A 446 -10.17 -14.55 12.69
CA ILE A 446 -9.24 -15.01 11.67
C ILE A 446 -9.22 -16.53 11.66
N GLU A 447 -10.07 -17.14 10.84
CA GLU A 447 -10.27 -18.58 10.80
C GLU A 447 -10.61 -19.07 9.39
N GLN A 448 -10.47 -20.37 9.15
CA GLN A 448 -10.75 -21.03 7.86
C GLN A 448 -9.94 -20.48 6.69
N ASN A 449 -8.84 -19.77 6.95
CA ASN A 449 -7.92 -19.34 5.91
C ASN A 449 -6.91 -20.44 5.61
N LEU A 450 -6.28 -20.30 4.45
CA LEU A 450 -5.19 -21.12 3.98
C LEU A 450 -3.93 -20.26 3.86
N PHE A 451 -2.84 -20.77 4.43
CA PHE A 451 -1.49 -20.23 4.31
C PHE A 451 -0.60 -21.32 3.71
N GLU A 452 -0.02 -21.10 2.53
CA GLU A 452 0.87 -22.08 1.91
C GLU A 452 1.95 -21.46 1.01
N GLY A 453 3.10 -22.12 0.94
CA GLY A 453 4.12 -21.84 -0.07
C GLY A 453 4.95 -20.59 0.16
N HIS A 454 4.96 -20.03 1.37
CA HIS A 454 5.77 -18.85 1.69
C HIS A 454 7.27 -19.15 1.73
N THR A 455 8.10 -18.15 1.43
CA THR A 455 9.55 -18.29 1.38
C THR A 455 10.13 -18.69 2.75
N PRO A 456 10.93 -19.77 2.83
CA PRO A 456 11.58 -20.15 4.06
C PRO A 456 12.58 -19.10 4.58
N VAL A 457 12.64 -18.97 5.90
CA VAL A 457 13.65 -18.12 6.55
C VAL A 457 15.03 -18.77 6.41
N ILE A 458 16.09 -17.97 6.29
CA ILE A 458 17.48 -18.43 6.28
C ILE A 458 17.89 -18.94 7.68
N ARG A 459 17.30 -20.07 8.09
CA ARG A 459 17.56 -20.83 9.31
C ARG A 459 17.62 -22.32 8.93
N PRO A 460 18.58 -23.11 9.44
CA PRO A 460 18.78 -24.49 8.98
C PRO A 460 17.52 -25.36 8.98
N THR A 461 16.73 -25.31 10.06
CA THR A 461 15.46 -26.08 10.16
C THR A 461 14.46 -25.68 9.09
N TYR A 462 14.29 -24.37 8.86
CA TYR A 462 13.32 -23.84 7.89
C TYR A 462 13.71 -24.21 6.46
N LEU A 463 15.00 -24.11 6.13
CA LEU A 463 15.52 -24.48 4.82
C LEU A 463 15.45 -25.98 4.57
N THR A 464 15.73 -26.80 5.59
CA THR A 464 15.74 -28.27 5.47
C THR A 464 14.34 -28.83 5.17
N TYR A 465 13.32 -28.26 5.81
CA TYR A 465 11.94 -28.73 5.70
C TYR A 465 11.06 -27.86 4.79
N GLY A 466 11.62 -26.82 4.16
CA GLY A 466 10.88 -25.90 3.31
C GLY A 466 9.78 -25.13 4.05
N ILE A 467 9.97 -24.85 5.34
CA ILE A 467 8.97 -24.19 6.19
C ILE A 467 8.95 -22.70 5.87
N GLY A 468 7.82 -22.21 5.35
CA GLY A 468 7.57 -20.80 5.08
C GLY A 468 7.18 -20.00 6.33
N ARG A 469 6.80 -18.74 6.14
CA ARG A 469 6.22 -17.89 7.18
C ARG A 469 4.75 -17.61 6.88
N GLY A 470 3.86 -18.26 7.61
CA GLY A 470 2.42 -18.11 7.41
C GLY A 470 1.90 -16.81 8.02
N ALA A 471 2.25 -16.53 9.27
CA ALA A 471 1.77 -15.33 9.95
C ALA A 471 2.72 -14.81 11.02
N ALA A 472 2.75 -13.48 11.18
CA ALA A 472 3.49 -12.79 12.23
C ALA A 472 2.69 -11.58 12.74
N SER A 473 2.70 -11.37 14.05
CA SER A 473 1.96 -10.28 14.70
C SER A 473 2.74 -9.67 15.85
N GLU A 474 2.72 -8.34 15.96
CA GLU A 474 3.34 -7.60 17.08
C GLU A 474 2.49 -7.62 18.36
N ILE A 475 1.20 -7.95 18.23
CA ILE A 475 0.26 -8.13 19.35
C ILE A 475 -0.33 -9.54 19.31
N ALA A 476 -0.92 -9.99 20.43
CA ALA A 476 -1.58 -11.29 20.48
C ALA A 476 -2.69 -11.40 19.42
N LEU A 477 -2.69 -12.48 18.64
CA LEU A 477 -3.68 -12.78 17.59
C LEU A 477 -4.23 -14.20 17.74
N ASP A 478 -5.56 -14.35 17.76
CA ASP A 478 -6.23 -15.66 17.70
C ASP A 478 -6.42 -16.06 16.24
N MET A 479 -5.69 -17.08 15.82
CA MET A 479 -5.71 -17.64 14.48
C MET A 479 -5.94 -19.15 14.52
N ARG A 480 -6.76 -19.62 15.46
CA ARG A 480 -7.23 -21.02 15.48
C ARG A 480 -8.07 -21.33 14.25
N ASN A 481 -8.19 -22.61 13.94
CA ASN A 481 -8.98 -23.12 12.82
C ASN A 481 -8.53 -22.62 11.44
N ASN A 482 -7.24 -22.34 11.24
CA ASN A 482 -6.65 -22.09 9.92
C ASN A 482 -5.85 -23.30 9.43
N TRP A 483 -5.66 -23.40 8.10
CA TRP A 483 -4.80 -24.36 7.44
C TRP A 483 -3.43 -23.73 7.15
N TRP A 484 -2.37 -24.40 7.59
CA TRP A 484 -0.99 -23.89 7.51
C TRP A 484 -0.16 -24.61 6.43
N GLY A 485 -0.81 -25.21 5.43
CA GLY A 485 -0.12 -25.92 4.35
C GLY A 485 0.20 -27.39 4.66
N HIS A 486 0.06 -27.84 5.91
CA HIS A 486 0.28 -29.25 6.29
C HIS A 486 -0.57 -29.69 7.50
N ALA A 487 -0.94 -30.99 7.53
CA ALA A 487 -1.84 -31.57 8.55
C ALA A 487 -1.26 -31.56 9.97
N SER A 488 0.07 -31.57 10.08
CA SER A 488 0.78 -31.38 11.36
C SER A 488 0.64 -29.97 11.93
N GLY A 489 0.07 -29.02 11.18
CA GLY A 489 -0.02 -27.63 11.57
C GLY A 489 1.27 -26.84 11.37
N PRO A 490 1.29 -25.59 11.85
CA PRO A 490 2.41 -24.68 11.65
C PRO A 490 3.59 -25.11 12.52
N TYR A 491 4.80 -24.88 12.04
CA TYR A 491 5.99 -25.04 12.86
C TYR A 491 6.07 -23.93 13.93
N GLU A 492 6.22 -24.33 15.19
CA GLU A 492 6.57 -23.46 16.32
C GLU A 492 7.50 -24.21 17.27
N PRO A 493 8.78 -23.80 17.45
CA PRO A 493 9.79 -24.58 18.16
C PRO A 493 9.39 -25.05 19.56
N ASP A 494 8.67 -24.22 20.32
CA ASP A 494 8.37 -24.52 21.73
C ASP A 494 7.04 -25.28 21.90
N VAL A 495 6.08 -25.08 20.98
CA VAL A 495 4.69 -25.53 21.15
C VAL A 495 4.29 -26.59 20.11
N ASN A 496 4.87 -26.56 18.92
CA ASN A 496 4.65 -27.56 17.86
C ASN A 496 5.95 -27.84 17.06
N PRO A 497 6.99 -28.41 17.70
CA PRO A 497 8.30 -28.60 17.07
C PRO A 497 8.31 -29.61 15.91
N GLN A 498 7.25 -30.41 15.76
CA GLN A 498 7.08 -31.38 14.68
C GLN A 498 6.19 -30.86 13.54
N GLY A 499 5.68 -29.63 13.65
CA GLY A 499 4.91 -29.00 12.58
C GLY A 499 5.78 -28.76 11.36
N THR A 500 5.30 -29.13 10.17
CA THR A 500 5.97 -28.88 8.89
C THR A 500 5.20 -27.92 7.99
N GLY A 501 4.08 -27.38 8.48
CA GLY A 501 3.37 -26.28 7.81
C GLY A 501 4.08 -24.94 8.01
N ASP A 502 3.61 -23.93 7.29
CA ASP A 502 4.10 -22.57 7.36
C ASP A 502 4.10 -22.05 8.81
N ALA A 503 5.25 -21.54 9.24
CA ALA A 503 5.48 -21.17 10.63
C ALA A 503 4.68 -19.94 11.07
N VAL A 504 4.43 -19.87 12.36
CA VAL A 504 3.78 -18.74 13.02
C VAL A 504 4.75 -17.99 13.93
N GLY A 505 4.41 -16.76 14.29
CA GLY A 505 5.11 -16.00 15.33
C GLY A 505 4.60 -16.30 16.74
N SER A 506 5.40 -15.97 17.75
CA SER A 506 5.12 -16.24 19.18
C SER A 506 3.83 -15.62 19.73
N ASN A 507 3.31 -14.58 19.09
CA ASN A 507 2.07 -13.90 19.49
C ASN A 507 0.81 -14.52 18.88
N ILE A 508 0.92 -15.64 18.15
CA ILE A 508 -0.20 -16.24 17.44
C ILE A 508 -0.68 -17.47 18.20
N THR A 509 -1.96 -17.46 18.59
CA THR A 509 -2.63 -18.67 19.07
C THR A 509 -3.18 -19.42 17.86
N PHE A 510 -2.62 -20.58 17.55
CA PHE A 510 -2.92 -21.32 16.32
C PHE A 510 -3.61 -22.68 16.55
N ALA A 511 -3.68 -23.16 17.79
CA ALA A 511 -4.23 -24.48 18.13
C ALA A 511 -5.67 -24.38 18.70
N PRO A 512 -6.64 -25.17 18.19
CA PRO A 512 -6.50 -26.16 17.13
C PRO A 512 -6.33 -25.52 15.74
N TRP A 513 -5.69 -26.24 14.82
CA TRP A 513 -5.59 -25.90 13.40
C TRP A 513 -6.40 -26.90 12.56
N LEU A 514 -6.63 -26.59 11.28
CA LEU A 514 -7.28 -27.51 10.35
C LEU A 514 -6.31 -28.60 9.88
N THR A 515 -6.78 -29.83 9.72
CA THR A 515 -5.98 -30.95 9.19
C THR A 515 -6.08 -31.14 7.68
N ASP A 516 -7.00 -30.39 7.04
CA ASP A 516 -7.22 -30.38 5.60
C ASP A 516 -7.48 -28.96 5.12
N ARG A 517 -7.28 -28.74 3.82
CA ARG A 517 -7.61 -27.47 3.15
C ARG A 517 -9.10 -27.13 3.34
N PRO A 518 -9.45 -25.96 3.89
CA PRO A 518 -10.84 -25.55 4.04
C PRO A 518 -11.54 -25.41 2.68
N SER A 519 -12.76 -25.96 2.56
CA SER A 519 -13.52 -26.03 1.30
C SER A 519 -14.04 -24.67 0.79
N CYS A 520 -14.12 -23.68 1.67
CA CYS A 520 -14.57 -22.33 1.32
C CYS A 520 -13.47 -21.47 0.67
N VAL A 521 -12.21 -21.88 0.75
CA VAL A 521 -11.08 -21.11 0.21
C VAL A 521 -11.08 -21.18 -1.32
N PRO A 522 -10.87 -20.06 -2.04
CA PRO A 522 -10.81 -20.06 -3.49
C PRO A 522 -9.67 -20.94 -4.03
N ALA A 523 -9.87 -21.48 -5.23
CA ALA A 523 -8.82 -22.17 -5.96
C ALA A 523 -7.69 -21.18 -6.36
N PRO A 524 -6.41 -21.60 -6.31
CA PRO A 524 -5.25 -20.77 -6.63
C PRO A 524 -5.27 -20.15 -8.03
#